data_AF-A0A432JY07-F1
#
_entry.id   AF-A0A432JY07-F1
#
_cell.length_a   1.000
_cell.length_b   1.000
_cell.length_c   1.000
_cell.angle_alpha   90.00
_cell.angle_beta   90.00
_cell.angle_gamma   90.00
#
_symmetry.space_group_name_H-M   'P 1'
#
loop_
_entity.id
_entity.type
_entity.pdbx_description
1 polymer ?
#
loop_
_entity_poly.entity_id
_entity_poly.type
_entity_poly.pdbx_seq_one_letter_code
_entity_poly.pdbx_strand_id
1 'polypeptide(L)'
;MKKTLILYIIATVSLFSCKKDSKSAKENIQGNYKPLNWNETSTKERSPSIFDNQYIHTHFEYEDSSGNTFSIENSLPRGGHRYTDPEGKSFVYTIYWTRLSNQSADPLEVQINFPADSIPLTASSDIFFKLVLPPNKVETAQKALINNNMSGSKPDITDRDPVYNYGLLDLESVLDQRLHKPSSFQRILQPNDTVSFYVVNLFNKGVKGVVRTGLSLEEQELFYTVNGKKIRVGDIAFQE
;
A
#
# COMPACT_ATOMS: atom_id res chain seq x y z
N MET A 1 55.92 40.40 -49.75
CA MET A 1 56.38 39.05 -49.32
C MET A 1 55.17 38.20 -48.97
N LYS A 2 55.14 36.98 -49.54
CA LYS A 2 54.44 35.75 -49.13
C LYS A 2 52.91 35.75 -48.92
N LYS A 3 52.25 35.14 -49.92
CA LYS A 3 50.98 34.41 -49.82
C LYS A 3 51.10 33.31 -48.76
N THR A 4 50.07 33.10 -47.94
CA THR A 4 49.76 31.74 -47.44
C THR A 4 48.25 31.58 -47.25
N LEU A 5 47.68 30.74 -48.11
CA LEU A 5 46.37 30.11 -48.04
C LEU A 5 46.33 29.21 -46.79
N ILE A 6 45.38 29.40 -45.87
CA ILE A 6 45.15 28.46 -44.77
C ILE A 6 43.95 27.58 -45.13
N LEU A 7 44.26 26.30 -45.33
CA LEU A 7 43.32 25.19 -45.49
C LEU A 7 42.48 25.02 -44.21
N TYR A 8 41.15 25.02 -44.31
CA TYR A 8 40.28 24.47 -43.27
C TYR A 8 40.16 22.96 -43.46
N ILE A 9 40.82 22.18 -42.59
CA ILE A 9 40.59 20.73 -42.48
C ILE A 9 39.42 20.54 -41.51
N ILE A 10 38.25 20.21 -42.04
CA ILE A 10 37.07 19.81 -41.25
C ILE A 10 37.30 18.35 -40.84
N ALA A 11 37.70 18.13 -39.59
CA ALA A 11 37.68 16.80 -38.98
C ALA A 11 36.24 16.50 -38.51
N THR A 12 35.50 15.71 -39.28
CA THR A 12 34.22 15.14 -38.85
C THR A 12 34.50 14.03 -37.84
N VAL A 13 34.41 14.32 -36.54
CA VAL A 13 34.33 13.28 -35.52
C VAL A 13 32.88 12.79 -35.51
N SER A 14 32.64 11.70 -36.22
CA SER A 14 31.40 10.92 -36.14
C SER A 14 31.31 10.28 -34.76
N LEU A 15 30.71 10.98 -33.79
CA LEU A 15 30.23 10.37 -32.56
C LEU A 15 28.90 9.66 -32.86
N PHE A 16 29.01 8.40 -33.28
CA PHE A 16 27.96 7.42 -33.05
C PHE A 16 27.79 7.27 -31.53
N SER A 17 26.90 8.07 -30.95
CA SER A 17 26.38 7.80 -29.62
C SER A 17 25.14 6.93 -29.78
N CYS A 18 25.36 5.62 -29.65
CA CYS A 18 24.30 4.64 -29.48
C CYS A 18 23.37 5.11 -28.35
N LYS A 19 22.13 5.46 -28.70
CA LYS A 19 21.00 5.37 -27.76
C LYS A 19 20.86 3.89 -27.38
N LYS A 20 21.55 3.49 -26.30
CA LYS A 20 21.15 2.33 -25.52
C LYS A 20 19.95 2.77 -24.71
N ASP A 21 18.79 2.22 -25.06
CA ASP A 21 17.65 2.14 -24.17
C ASP A 21 18.14 1.68 -22.80
N SER A 22 18.04 2.57 -21.80
CA SER A 22 18.22 2.17 -20.42
C SER A 22 16.98 1.38 -20.02
N LYS A 23 16.93 0.09 -20.41
CA LYS A 23 16.30 -0.92 -19.58
C LYS A 23 16.98 -0.80 -18.22
N SER A 24 16.27 -0.20 -17.27
CA SER A 24 16.63 -0.25 -15.85
C SER A 24 16.95 -1.71 -15.55
N ALA A 25 18.24 -1.95 -15.27
CA ALA A 25 18.73 -3.25 -14.92
C ALA A 25 18.00 -3.67 -13.64
N LYS A 26 17.34 -4.83 -13.70
CA LYS A 26 16.85 -5.52 -12.51
C LYS A 26 18.06 -5.73 -11.61
N GLU A 27 18.12 -4.97 -10.52
CA GLU A 27 19.04 -5.28 -9.43
C GLU A 27 18.47 -6.54 -8.76
N ASN A 28 19.13 -7.67 -9.02
CA ASN A 28 18.82 -8.95 -8.42
C ASN A 28 19.00 -8.84 -6.91
N ILE A 29 17.91 -8.82 -6.15
CA ILE A 29 17.93 -9.29 -4.77
C ILE A 29 18.04 -10.82 -4.87
N GLN A 30 19.28 -11.31 -4.91
CA GLN A 30 19.56 -12.74 -4.86
C GLN A 30 19.45 -13.23 -3.42
N GLY A 31 18.22 -13.37 -2.95
CA GLY A 31 17.88 -14.39 -1.96
C GLY A 31 17.39 -15.64 -2.69
N ASN A 32 17.60 -16.77 -2.06
CA ASN A 32 17.09 -18.06 -2.49
C ASN A 32 15.56 -18.07 -2.26
N TYR A 33 14.80 -17.70 -3.29
CA TYR A 33 13.34 -17.58 -3.24
C TYR A 33 12.72 -18.38 -4.38
N LYS A 34 11.67 -19.16 -4.08
CA LYS A 34 10.92 -19.90 -5.10
C LYS A 34 9.87 -18.99 -5.77
N PRO A 35 9.83 -18.91 -7.11
CA PRO A 35 8.78 -18.18 -7.81
C PRO A 35 7.42 -18.88 -7.61
N LEU A 36 6.41 -18.08 -7.31
CA LEU A 36 5.06 -18.54 -6.99
C LEU A 36 4.10 -18.45 -8.18
N ASN A 37 3.28 -19.48 -8.37
CA ASN A 37 2.20 -19.49 -9.35
C ASN A 37 0.85 -19.49 -8.62
N TRP A 38 0.46 -18.32 -8.12
CA TRP A 38 -0.82 -18.11 -7.45
C TRP A 38 -1.91 -17.85 -8.49
N ASN A 39 -3.00 -18.60 -8.40
CA ASN A 39 -4.24 -18.24 -9.07
C ASN A 39 -5.18 -17.58 -8.06
N GLU A 40 -5.82 -16.48 -8.45
CA GLU A 40 -6.92 -15.90 -7.67
C GLU A 40 -8.10 -16.88 -7.72
N THR A 41 -8.36 -17.57 -6.61
CA THR A 41 -9.35 -18.64 -6.54
C THR A 41 -10.75 -18.12 -6.20
N SER A 42 -10.86 -16.95 -5.54
CA SER A 42 -12.13 -16.22 -5.47
C SER A 42 -11.99 -14.74 -5.10
N THR A 43 -12.69 -13.89 -5.85
CA THR A 43 -13.09 -12.56 -5.41
C THR A 43 -14.49 -12.67 -4.81
N LYS A 44 -14.60 -12.71 -3.48
CA LYS A 44 -15.91 -12.55 -2.84
C LYS A 44 -16.03 -11.11 -2.37
N GLU A 45 -16.72 -10.27 -3.14
CA GLU A 45 -17.44 -9.13 -2.56
C GLU A 45 -18.54 -9.72 -1.65
N ARG A 46 -18.19 -10.10 -0.42
CA ARG A 46 -19.18 -10.60 0.54
C ARG A 46 -20.12 -9.44 0.88
N SER A 47 -21.41 -9.58 0.55
CA SER A 47 -22.46 -8.89 1.29
C SER A 47 -22.43 -9.40 2.74
N PRO A 48 -22.39 -8.52 3.76
CA PRO A 48 -22.04 -8.91 5.11
C PRO A 48 -23.16 -9.69 5.78
N SER A 49 -22.90 -10.94 6.16
CA SER A 49 -23.73 -11.67 7.12
C SER A 49 -22.99 -11.79 8.46
N ILE A 50 -23.49 -11.02 9.43
CA ILE A 50 -23.57 -11.29 10.88
C ILE A 50 -22.22 -11.24 11.65
N PHE A 51 -21.84 -9.98 11.93
CA PHE A 51 -21.11 -9.43 13.08
C PHE A 51 -19.58 -9.43 13.20
N ASP A 52 -18.80 -10.27 12.51
CA ASP A 52 -17.32 -10.08 12.41
C ASP A 52 -16.88 -9.32 11.13
N ASN A 53 -17.81 -9.13 10.18
CA ASN A 53 -17.49 -8.78 8.80
C ASN A 53 -17.90 -7.35 8.36
N GLN A 54 -18.39 -6.52 9.28
CA GLN A 54 -19.05 -5.25 8.90
C GLN A 54 -18.12 -4.15 8.38
N TYR A 55 -16.81 -4.35 8.46
CA TYR A 55 -15.80 -3.40 8.00
C TYR A 55 -14.87 -3.95 6.93
N ILE A 56 -15.15 -5.14 6.38
CA ILE A 56 -14.36 -5.69 5.27
C ILE A 56 -14.95 -5.20 3.96
N HIS A 57 -14.09 -4.63 3.11
CA HIS A 57 -14.43 -4.20 1.76
C HIS A 57 -14.17 -5.30 0.74
N THR A 58 -12.97 -5.87 0.75
CA THR A 58 -12.57 -6.92 -0.17
C THR A 58 -11.87 -8.03 0.58
N HIS A 59 -12.03 -9.24 0.09
CA HIS A 59 -11.32 -10.44 0.52
C HIS A 59 -10.82 -11.16 -0.71
N PHE A 60 -9.50 -11.33 -0.80
CA PHE A 60 -8.86 -12.09 -1.86
C PHE A 60 -8.23 -13.35 -1.26
N GLU A 61 -8.52 -14.49 -1.87
CA GLU A 61 -7.85 -15.76 -1.60
C GLU A 61 -7.02 -16.14 -2.82
N TYR A 62 -5.77 -16.47 -2.53
CA TYR A 62 -4.81 -16.97 -3.49
C TYR A 62 -4.49 -18.41 -3.09
N GLU A 63 -4.41 -19.29 -4.08
CA GLU A 63 -3.91 -20.65 -3.92
C GLU A 63 -2.81 -20.95 -4.96
N ASP A 64 -1.72 -21.61 -4.54
CA ASP A 64 -0.69 -22.10 -5.46
C ASP A 64 -0.98 -23.54 -5.92
N SER A 65 -0.20 -24.05 -6.87
CA SER A 65 -0.38 -25.42 -7.37
C SER A 65 -0.14 -26.53 -6.34
N SER A 66 0.43 -26.19 -5.19
CA SER A 66 0.73 -27.11 -4.08
C SER A 66 -0.36 -27.08 -3.00
N GLY A 67 -1.40 -26.24 -3.16
CA GLY A 67 -2.47 -26.04 -2.18
C GLY A 67 -2.09 -25.12 -1.02
N ASN A 68 -0.97 -24.39 -1.13
CA ASN A 68 -0.65 -23.33 -0.16
C ASN A 68 -1.63 -22.19 -0.37
N THR A 69 -2.12 -21.58 0.72
CA THR A 69 -3.07 -20.47 0.66
C THR A 69 -2.54 -19.20 1.31
N PHE A 70 -2.83 -18.07 0.67
CA PHE A 70 -2.55 -16.73 1.17
C PHE A 70 -3.80 -15.87 0.97
N SER A 71 -4.11 -14.99 1.93
CA SER A 71 -5.25 -14.09 1.79
C SER A 71 -4.94 -12.65 2.16
N ILE A 72 -5.64 -11.75 1.48
CA ILE A 72 -5.61 -10.31 1.72
C ILE A 72 -7.02 -9.82 2.00
N GLU A 73 -7.23 -9.26 3.18
CA GLU A 73 -8.45 -8.55 3.54
C GLU A 73 -8.17 -7.05 3.58
N ASN A 74 -9.06 -6.25 2.99
CA ASN A 74 -9.00 -4.79 3.08
C ASN A 74 -10.25 -4.25 3.73
N SER A 75 -10.11 -3.20 4.54
CA SER A 75 -11.23 -2.59 5.22
C SER A 75 -12.04 -1.63 4.34
N LEU A 76 -13.24 -1.26 4.81
CA LEU A 76 -13.93 -0.05 4.37
C LEU A 76 -13.15 1.21 4.83
N PRO A 77 -13.41 2.40 4.25
CA PRO A 77 -12.79 3.63 4.71
C PRO A 77 -13.26 4.07 6.10
N ARG A 78 -12.35 4.62 6.90
CA ARG A 78 -12.63 5.55 8.00
C ARG A 78 -11.93 6.90 7.77
N GLY A 79 -12.30 7.91 8.54
CA GLY A 79 -11.80 9.27 8.40
C GLY A 79 -12.70 10.14 7.52
N GLY A 80 -12.10 10.94 6.62
CA GLY A 80 -12.79 11.99 5.87
C GLY A 80 -12.63 13.38 6.49
N HIS A 81 -11.82 13.50 7.53
CA HIS A 81 -11.50 14.76 8.20
C HIS A 81 -10.30 15.45 7.53
N ARG A 82 -10.12 16.72 7.89
CA ARG A 82 -8.97 17.50 7.44
C ARG A 82 -7.81 17.30 8.40
N TYR A 83 -6.62 17.31 7.84
CA TYR A 83 -5.33 17.44 8.52
C TYR A 83 -4.62 18.65 7.91
N THR A 84 -3.91 19.43 8.71
CA THR A 84 -3.09 20.54 8.24
C THR A 84 -1.66 20.27 8.69
N ASP A 85 -0.73 20.22 7.73
CA ASP A 85 0.67 19.97 8.04
C ASP A 85 1.34 21.17 8.74
N PRO A 86 2.53 20.99 9.34
CA PRO A 86 3.25 22.08 10.00
C PRO A 86 3.56 23.27 9.09
N GLU A 87 3.63 23.06 7.78
CA GLU A 87 3.80 24.07 6.75
C GLU A 87 2.49 24.80 6.38
N GLY A 88 1.36 24.43 6.96
CA GLY A 88 0.05 25.06 6.78
C GLY A 88 -0.77 24.55 5.60
N LYS A 89 -0.34 23.48 4.92
CA LYS A 89 -1.06 22.86 3.82
C LYS A 89 -2.08 21.84 4.33
N SER A 90 -3.32 21.99 3.85
CA SER A 90 -4.42 21.12 4.25
C SER A 90 -4.60 19.91 3.34
N PHE A 91 -4.92 18.78 3.94
CA PHE A 91 -5.23 17.50 3.31
C PHE A 91 -6.53 16.94 3.85
N VAL A 92 -7.22 16.13 3.06
CA VAL A 92 -8.30 15.26 3.52
C VAL A 92 -7.75 13.85 3.62
N TYR A 93 -7.91 13.19 4.77
CA TYR A 93 -7.38 11.84 4.96
C TYR A 93 -8.46 10.77 5.01
N THR A 94 -8.12 9.56 4.57
CA THR A 94 -8.90 8.34 4.81
C THR A 94 -7.97 7.21 5.25
N ILE A 95 -8.46 6.34 6.12
CA ILE A 95 -7.70 5.29 6.80
C ILE A 95 -8.33 3.95 6.50
N TYR A 96 -7.47 2.98 6.20
CA TYR A 96 -7.83 1.60 5.96
C TYR A 96 -6.91 0.70 6.78
N TRP A 97 -7.40 -0.46 7.19
CA TRP A 97 -6.53 -1.57 7.58
C TRP A 97 -6.49 -2.59 6.45
N THR A 98 -5.33 -3.21 6.28
CA THR A 98 -5.11 -4.38 5.44
C THR A 98 -4.61 -5.50 6.33
N ARG A 99 -5.14 -6.71 6.14
CA ARG A 99 -4.73 -7.92 6.85
C ARG A 99 -4.21 -8.93 5.85
N LEU A 100 -3.06 -9.49 6.18
CA LEU A 100 -2.40 -10.53 5.42
C LEU A 100 -2.38 -11.80 6.27
N SER A 101 -2.78 -12.93 5.70
CA SER A 101 -2.79 -14.21 6.39
C SER A 101 -2.07 -15.25 5.56
N ASN A 102 -1.03 -15.84 6.14
CA ASN A 102 -0.30 -16.97 5.57
C ASN A 102 -0.88 -18.26 6.15
N GLN A 103 -1.52 -19.07 5.32
CA GLN A 103 -2.08 -20.37 5.71
C GLN A 103 -1.25 -21.54 5.12
N SER A 104 -0.13 -21.26 4.46
CA SER A 104 0.77 -22.28 3.93
C SER A 104 1.61 -22.95 5.02
N ALA A 105 2.25 -24.06 4.64
CA ALA A 105 3.22 -24.74 5.50
C ALA A 105 4.58 -24.04 5.56
N ASP A 106 4.88 -23.15 4.61
CA ASP A 106 6.17 -22.45 4.50
C ASP A 106 6.08 -20.97 4.94
N PRO A 107 7.18 -20.37 5.45
CA PRO A 107 7.23 -18.95 5.74
C PRO A 107 7.15 -18.08 4.47
N LEU A 108 6.32 -17.04 4.50
CA LEU A 108 6.10 -16.11 3.39
C LEU A 108 6.68 -14.74 3.73
N GLU A 109 7.66 -14.28 2.96
CA GLU A 109 8.16 -12.91 3.04
C GLU A 109 7.26 -11.96 2.24
N VAL A 110 6.88 -10.85 2.88
CA VAL A 110 6.08 -9.79 2.30
C VAL A 110 6.85 -8.48 2.37
N GLN A 111 6.99 -7.82 1.22
CA GLN A 111 7.63 -6.51 1.11
C GLN A 111 6.68 -5.51 0.46
N ILE A 112 6.44 -4.39 1.13
CA ILE A 112 5.61 -3.27 0.65
C ILE A 112 6.39 -1.97 0.81
N ASN A 113 6.38 -1.14 -0.23
CA ASN A 113 7.03 0.14 -0.32
C ASN A 113 6.05 1.15 -0.93
N PHE A 114 5.73 2.20 -0.19
CA PHE A 114 4.98 3.34 -0.70
C PHE A 114 5.89 4.52 -1.00
N PRO A 115 5.72 5.16 -2.17
CA PRO A 115 6.51 6.31 -2.55
C PRO A 115 6.18 7.54 -1.69
N ALA A 116 7.15 8.43 -1.51
CA ALA A 116 6.92 9.73 -0.88
C ALA A 116 6.11 10.68 -1.78
N ASP A 117 6.17 10.46 -3.08
CA ASP A 117 5.63 11.37 -4.09
C ASP A 117 4.10 11.40 -4.08
N SER A 118 3.56 12.53 -4.51
CA SER A 118 2.13 12.67 -4.77
C SER A 118 1.75 11.98 -6.07
N ILE A 119 0.68 11.18 -6.02
CA ILE A 119 0.19 10.39 -7.14
C ILE A 119 -1.11 11.00 -7.65
N PRO A 120 -1.26 11.25 -8.97
CA PRO A 120 -2.50 11.76 -9.52
C PRO A 120 -3.61 10.71 -9.44
N LEU A 121 -4.80 11.13 -9.03
CA LEU A 121 -6.00 10.30 -9.02
C LEU A 121 -6.54 10.15 -10.46
N THR A 122 -6.86 8.93 -10.90
CA THR A 122 -7.32 8.69 -12.27
C THR A 122 -8.57 9.50 -12.62
N ALA A 123 -9.52 9.63 -11.69
CA ALA A 123 -10.77 10.33 -11.92
C ALA A 123 -10.64 11.86 -11.99
N SER A 124 -9.49 12.43 -11.61
CA SER A 124 -9.31 13.89 -11.54
C SER A 124 -7.83 14.27 -11.58
N SER A 125 -7.39 14.92 -12.65
CA SER A 125 -5.97 15.32 -12.85
C SER A 125 -5.48 16.40 -11.87
N ASP A 126 -6.39 17.02 -11.12
CA ASP A 126 -6.13 18.06 -10.14
C ASP A 126 -6.17 17.55 -8.69
N ILE A 127 -6.57 16.28 -8.48
CA ILE A 127 -6.52 15.59 -7.20
C ILE A 127 -5.27 14.71 -7.17
N PHE A 128 -4.45 14.94 -6.16
CA PHE A 128 -3.28 14.13 -5.87
C PHE A 128 -3.43 13.51 -4.50
N PHE A 129 -2.93 12.29 -4.34
CA PHE A 129 -2.90 11.61 -3.07
C PHE A 129 -1.49 11.16 -2.69
N LYS A 130 -1.26 11.00 -1.40
CA LYS A 130 -0.07 10.40 -0.81
C LYS A 130 -0.48 9.19 0.01
N LEU A 131 0.40 8.20 0.08
CA LEU A 131 0.22 6.99 0.87
C LEU A 131 1.20 7.03 2.05
N VAL A 132 0.69 6.83 3.25
CA VAL A 132 1.51 6.75 4.48
C VAL A 132 1.19 5.45 5.20
N LEU A 133 2.24 4.68 5.52
CA LEU A 133 2.18 3.59 6.49
C LEU A 133 2.54 4.16 7.88
N PRO A 134 1.58 4.22 8.82
CA PRO A 134 1.89 4.45 10.21
C PRO A 134 2.86 3.37 10.74
N PRO A 135 3.75 3.72 11.69
CA PRO A 135 4.60 2.72 12.32
C PRO A 135 3.73 1.64 12.95
N ASN A 136 4.11 0.38 12.73
CA ASN A 136 3.31 -0.78 13.11
C ASN A 136 3.20 -0.88 14.65
N LYS A 137 2.11 -0.36 15.20
CA LYS A 137 1.61 -0.57 16.58
C LYS A 137 0.20 -1.15 16.56
N VAL A 138 -0.17 -1.90 15.50
CA VAL A 138 -1.55 -2.35 15.26
C VAL A 138 -2.04 -3.38 16.29
N GLU A 139 -1.11 -4.04 16.99
CA GLU A 139 -1.43 -4.97 18.07
C GLU A 139 -2.32 -4.34 19.16
N THR A 140 -2.23 -3.01 19.37
CA THR A 140 -3.02 -2.30 20.38
C THR A 140 -4.45 -2.00 19.92
N ALA A 141 -4.66 -1.68 18.64
CA ALA A 141 -5.97 -1.27 18.12
C ALA A 141 -6.91 -2.46 17.88
N GLN A 142 -6.37 -3.61 17.47
CA GLN A 142 -7.16 -4.83 17.31
C GLN A 142 -7.52 -5.46 18.66
N LYS A 143 -6.60 -5.43 19.64
CA LYS A 143 -6.93 -5.76 21.04
C LYS A 143 -8.01 -4.85 21.62
N ALA A 144 -8.00 -3.56 21.30
CA ALA A 144 -9.05 -2.63 21.74
C ALA A 144 -10.42 -2.97 21.13
N LEU A 145 -10.49 -3.35 19.85
CA LEU A 145 -11.73 -3.81 19.21
C LEU A 145 -12.25 -5.13 19.81
N ILE A 146 -11.36 -6.07 20.13
CA ILE A 146 -11.71 -7.36 20.77
C ILE A 146 -12.24 -7.14 22.20
N ASN A 147 -11.61 -6.24 22.97
CA ASN A 147 -12.00 -5.98 24.36
C ASN A 147 -13.34 -5.24 24.49
N ASN A 148 -13.67 -4.37 23.53
CA ASN A 148 -14.94 -3.63 23.53
C ASN A 148 -16.16 -4.51 23.20
N ASN A 149 -15.96 -5.71 22.65
CA ASN A 149 -17.02 -6.62 22.23
C ASN A 149 -17.33 -7.75 23.25
N MET A 150 -16.61 -7.83 24.38
CA MET A 150 -16.87 -8.84 25.43
C MET A 150 -17.86 -8.39 26.53
N SER A 151 -18.32 -7.14 26.52
CA SER A 151 -19.35 -6.71 27.46
C SER A 151 -20.73 -6.87 26.85
N GLY A 152 -21.42 -7.97 27.19
CA GLY A 152 -22.83 -8.23 26.85
C GLY A 152 -23.84 -7.26 27.50
N SER A 153 -23.43 -6.03 27.81
CA SER A 153 -24.30 -4.96 28.28
C SER A 153 -24.49 -3.96 27.15
N LYS A 154 -25.76 -3.74 26.78
CA LYS A 154 -26.19 -2.72 25.83
C LYS A 154 -25.61 -1.36 26.26
N PRO A 155 -24.69 -0.76 25.49
CA PRO A 155 -24.13 0.52 25.88
C PRO A 155 -25.18 1.62 25.72
N ASP A 156 -25.31 2.46 26.74
CA ASP A 156 -26.11 3.67 26.70
C ASP A 156 -25.50 4.66 25.68
N ILE A 157 -26.35 5.27 24.85
CA ILE A 157 -26.00 5.86 23.54
C ILE A 157 -25.25 7.22 23.64
N THR A 158 -24.65 7.52 24.78
CA THR A 158 -23.90 8.77 25.02
C THR A 158 -22.38 8.63 25.15
N ASP A 159 -21.84 7.41 25.24
CA ASP A 159 -20.38 7.16 25.09
C ASP A 159 -20.04 6.87 23.61
N ARG A 160 -20.06 7.92 22.80
CA ARG A 160 -19.69 7.87 21.38
C ARG A 160 -18.18 7.74 21.21
N ASP A 161 -17.73 6.54 20.84
CA ASP A 161 -16.86 6.23 19.69
C ASP A 161 -16.13 4.92 20.01
N PRO A 162 -16.65 3.73 19.67
CA PRO A 162 -15.90 2.51 19.84
C PRO A 162 -14.91 2.40 18.69
N VAL A 163 -13.90 3.29 18.74
CA VAL A 163 -12.65 3.32 17.99
C VAL A 163 -12.63 4.24 16.74
N TYR A 164 -12.69 5.57 16.94
CA TYR A 164 -12.38 6.61 15.92
C TYR A 164 -11.10 6.24 15.13
N ASN A 165 -11.11 6.44 13.80
CA ASN A 165 -9.97 6.12 12.92
C ASN A 165 -9.42 4.69 13.07
N TYR A 166 -10.29 3.71 13.35
CA TYR A 166 -9.92 2.32 13.65
C TYR A 166 -8.98 2.15 14.85
N GLY A 167 -8.74 3.18 15.65
CA GLY A 167 -7.92 3.12 16.86
C GLY A 167 -6.48 3.51 16.61
N LEU A 168 -6.23 4.07 15.43
CA LEU A 168 -4.97 4.71 15.12
C LEU A 168 -4.84 6.00 15.95
N LEU A 169 -4.09 5.89 17.04
CA LEU A 169 -3.73 7.00 17.92
C LEU A 169 -2.63 7.86 17.28
N ASP A 170 -2.51 9.10 17.76
CA ASP A 170 -1.44 10.05 17.39
C ASP A 170 -1.28 10.28 15.88
N LEU A 171 -2.39 10.19 15.13
CA LEU A 171 -2.37 10.29 13.67
C LEU A 171 -1.69 11.55 13.17
N GLU A 172 -1.98 12.72 13.74
CA GLU A 172 -1.36 13.99 13.30
C GLU A 172 0.17 13.94 13.47
N SER A 173 0.68 13.48 14.61
CA SER A 173 2.12 13.34 14.83
C SER A 173 2.77 12.35 13.86
N VAL A 174 2.08 11.24 13.55
CA VAL A 174 2.55 10.28 12.54
C VAL A 174 2.63 10.93 11.16
N LEU A 175 1.62 11.72 10.80
CA LEU A 175 1.56 12.42 9.53
C LEU A 175 2.66 13.49 9.43
N ASP A 176 2.84 14.33 10.45
CA ASP A 176 3.89 15.36 10.51
C ASP A 176 5.29 14.75 10.24
N GLN A 177 5.54 13.57 10.81
CA GLN A 177 6.86 12.93 10.69
C GLN A 177 7.08 12.21 9.34
N ARG A 178 6.01 11.80 8.66
CA ARG A 178 6.05 10.84 7.54
C ARG A 178 5.50 11.34 6.22
N LEU A 179 4.76 12.45 6.19
CA LEU A 179 4.07 12.97 4.99
C LEU A 179 4.98 13.12 3.76
N HIS A 180 6.24 13.43 3.99
CA HIS A 180 7.25 13.68 2.95
C HIS A 180 8.31 12.58 2.84
N LYS A 181 8.11 11.42 3.48
CA LYS A 181 9.07 10.33 3.50
C LYS A 181 8.45 9.07 2.89
N PRO A 182 9.23 8.25 2.16
CA PRO A 182 8.77 6.94 1.76
C PRO A 182 8.50 6.10 3.02
N SER A 183 7.60 5.13 2.90
CA SER A 183 7.29 4.22 3.99
C SER A 183 7.27 2.79 3.50
N SER A 184 7.73 1.87 4.33
CA SER A 184 7.83 0.46 3.99
C SER A 184 7.31 -0.43 5.10
N PHE A 185 6.87 -1.62 4.69
CA PHE A 185 6.47 -2.72 5.54
C PHE A 185 7.17 -3.97 5.04
N GLN A 186 7.96 -4.61 5.90
CA GLN A 186 8.62 -5.87 5.61
C GLN A 186 8.40 -6.82 6.77
N ARG A 187 7.86 -8.00 6.46
CA ARG A 187 7.59 -9.06 7.44
C ARG A 187 7.74 -10.43 6.79
N ILE A 188 8.24 -11.37 7.58
CA ILE A 188 8.14 -12.81 7.30
C ILE A 188 6.94 -13.31 8.09
N LEU A 189 5.94 -13.85 7.40
CA LEU A 189 4.77 -14.48 8.00
C LEU A 189 5.08 -15.96 8.16
N GLN A 190 5.17 -16.44 9.40
CA GLN A 190 5.31 -17.87 9.67
C GLN A 190 4.05 -18.63 9.23
N PRO A 191 4.11 -19.96 9.11
CA PRO A 191 2.93 -20.78 8.85
C PRO A 191 1.79 -20.47 9.84
N ASN A 192 0.59 -20.20 9.32
CA ASN A 192 -0.61 -19.78 10.06
C ASN A 192 -0.55 -18.38 10.69
N ASP A 193 0.47 -17.56 10.38
CA ASP A 193 0.53 -16.19 10.87
C ASP A 193 -0.47 -15.28 10.17
N THR A 194 -0.95 -14.30 10.92
CA THR A 194 -1.78 -13.20 10.42
C THR A 194 -1.25 -11.88 10.96
N VAL A 195 -1.12 -10.89 10.08
CA VAL A 195 -0.68 -9.53 10.42
C VAL A 195 -1.65 -8.51 9.85
N SER A 196 -1.91 -7.45 10.60
CA SER A 196 -2.66 -6.28 10.12
C SER A 196 -1.79 -5.03 10.16
N PHE A 197 -1.98 -4.13 9.20
CA PHE A 197 -1.36 -2.80 9.19
C PHE A 197 -2.34 -1.74 8.66
N TYR A 198 -2.09 -0.47 9.01
CA TYR A 198 -2.88 0.65 8.49
C TYR A 198 -2.26 1.26 7.25
N VAL A 199 -3.11 1.79 6.37
CA VAL A 199 -2.73 2.68 5.28
C VAL A 199 -3.54 3.96 5.38
N VAL A 200 -2.85 5.10 5.39
CA VAL A 200 -3.46 6.43 5.36
C VAL A 200 -3.29 7.03 3.96
N ASN A 201 -4.41 7.36 3.32
CA ASN A 201 -4.45 8.09 2.07
C ASN A 201 -4.69 9.58 2.37
N LEU A 202 -3.78 10.46 1.95
CA LEU A 202 -3.93 11.91 2.09
C LEU A 202 -4.15 12.57 0.74
N PHE A 203 -5.32 13.19 0.56
CA PHE A 203 -5.68 13.91 -0.66
C PHE A 203 -5.46 15.41 -0.48
N ASN A 204 -4.93 16.08 -1.51
CA ASN A 204 -4.78 17.54 -1.50
C ASN A 204 -6.11 18.31 -1.46
N LYS A 205 -7.24 17.64 -1.72
CA LYS A 205 -8.61 18.14 -1.58
C LYS A 205 -9.60 16.98 -1.47
N GLY A 206 -10.85 17.29 -1.14
CA GLY A 206 -11.91 16.29 -1.05
C GLY A 206 -12.14 15.53 -2.36
N VAL A 207 -12.32 14.21 -2.25
CA VAL A 207 -12.70 13.33 -3.37
C VAL A 207 -14.22 13.23 -3.41
N LYS A 208 -14.81 13.30 -4.60
CA LYS A 208 -16.25 13.08 -4.77
C LYS A 208 -16.57 11.61 -4.62
N GLY A 209 -17.55 11.29 -3.77
CA GLY A 209 -18.00 9.92 -3.52
C GLY A 209 -17.13 9.16 -2.51
N VAL A 210 -17.35 7.86 -2.43
CA VAL A 210 -16.63 6.99 -1.49
C VAL A 210 -15.26 6.65 -2.07
N VAL A 211 -14.20 6.92 -1.31
CA VAL A 211 -12.87 6.40 -1.64
C VAL A 211 -12.86 4.90 -1.38
N ARG A 212 -12.46 4.12 -2.38
CA ARG A 212 -12.26 2.67 -2.31
C ARG A 212 -10.81 2.38 -2.57
N THR A 213 -10.21 1.66 -1.63
CA THR A 213 -8.83 1.22 -1.74
C THR A 213 -8.70 -0.23 -1.33
N GLY A 214 -7.55 -0.81 -1.67
CA GLY A 214 -7.21 -2.15 -1.25
C GLY A 214 -5.85 -2.57 -1.81
N LEU A 215 -5.21 -3.49 -1.09
CA LEU A 215 -4.09 -4.25 -1.57
C LEU A 215 -4.61 -5.50 -2.30
N SER A 216 -3.99 -5.83 -3.43
CA SER A 216 -4.23 -7.05 -4.18
C SER A 216 -2.89 -7.63 -4.62
N LEU A 217 -2.86 -8.94 -4.88
CA LEU A 217 -1.73 -9.64 -5.47
C LEU A 217 -2.10 -10.00 -6.90
N GLU A 218 -1.18 -9.75 -7.83
CA GLU A 218 -1.27 -10.29 -9.18
C GLU A 218 0.04 -10.97 -9.50
N GLU A 219 -0.03 -12.26 -9.81
CA GLU A 219 1.13 -13.16 -9.88
C GLU A 219 1.92 -13.17 -8.56
N GLN A 220 2.97 -12.37 -8.48
CA GLN A 220 3.84 -12.22 -7.30
C GLN A 220 4.01 -10.76 -6.90
N GLU A 221 3.33 -9.83 -7.59
CA GLU A 221 3.47 -8.41 -7.38
C GLU A 221 2.28 -7.87 -6.58
N LEU A 222 2.58 -7.11 -5.54
CA LEU A 222 1.59 -6.43 -4.74
C LEU A 222 1.22 -5.09 -5.38
N PHE A 223 -0.09 -4.85 -5.50
CA PHE A 223 -0.65 -3.62 -6.01
C PHE A 223 -1.56 -2.98 -4.98
N TYR A 224 -1.39 -1.67 -4.77
CA TYR A 224 -2.34 -0.86 -4.00
C TYR A 224 -3.19 -0.04 -4.98
N THR A 225 -4.50 -0.13 -4.83
CA THR A 225 -5.45 0.58 -5.69
C THR A 225 -6.15 1.68 -4.90
N VAL A 226 -6.30 2.87 -5.51
CA VAL A 226 -7.10 3.99 -4.98
C VAL A 226 -8.03 4.50 -6.06
N ASN A 227 -9.34 4.26 -5.92
CA ASN A 227 -10.37 4.60 -6.91
C ASN A 227 -9.95 4.26 -8.36
N GLY A 228 -9.49 3.03 -8.58
CA GLY A 228 -9.04 2.54 -9.89
C GLY A 228 -7.62 2.99 -10.31
N LYS A 229 -6.96 3.88 -9.56
CA LYS A 229 -5.52 4.13 -9.74
C LYS A 229 -4.75 3.00 -9.08
N LYS A 230 -4.18 2.11 -9.89
CA LYS A 230 -3.35 0.99 -9.45
C LYS A 230 -1.88 1.38 -9.42
N ILE A 231 -1.18 0.99 -8.35
CA ILE A 231 0.24 1.28 -8.11
C ILE A 231 0.91 -0.03 -7.69
N ARG A 232 2.03 -0.42 -8.33
CA ARG A 232 2.87 -1.51 -7.83
C ARG A 232 3.57 -1.05 -6.56
N VAL A 233 3.43 -1.81 -5.48
CA VAL A 233 3.94 -1.44 -4.16
C VAL A 233 4.88 -2.49 -3.57
N GLY A 234 5.04 -3.65 -4.19
CA GLY A 234 6.02 -4.63 -3.75
C GLY A 234 5.74 -6.01 -4.28
N ASP A 235 6.09 -7.03 -3.50
CA ASP A 235 6.03 -8.43 -3.88
C ASP A 235 5.98 -9.34 -2.64
N ILE A 236 5.71 -10.62 -2.90
CA ILE A 236 5.75 -11.70 -1.92
C ILE A 236 6.62 -12.85 -2.44
N ALA A 237 7.27 -13.58 -1.53
CA ALA A 237 8.07 -14.75 -1.86
C ALA A 237 8.12 -15.75 -0.70
N PHE A 238 8.12 -17.06 -0.98
CA PHE A 238 8.41 -18.06 0.04
C PHE A 238 9.90 -18.11 0.34
N GLN A 239 10.26 -18.22 1.62
CA GLN A 239 11.64 -18.49 2.01
C GLN A 239 11.99 -19.94 1.67
N GLU A 240 13.17 -20.15 1.07
CA GLU A 240 13.75 -21.49 0.87
C GLU A 240 14.25 -22.13 2.18
#